data_AF-A0AA51P1Q7-F1
#
_entry.id   AF-A0AA51P1Q7-F1
#
_cell.length_a   1.000
_cell.length_b   1.000
_cell.length_c   1.000
_cell.angle_alpha   90.00
_cell.angle_beta   90.00
_cell.angle_gamma   90.00
#
_symmetry.space_group_name_H-M   'P 1'
#
loop_
_entity.id
_entity.type
_entity.pdbx_description
1 polymer ?
#
loop_
_entity_poly.entity_id
_entity_poly.type
_entity_poly.pdbx_seq_one_letter_code
_entity_poly.pdbx_strand_id
1 'polypeptide(L)' 'RDDCLYENEDVTEALRRLPDHVVDERNFRMIRAIQLSIQKTILPKEEWTKYEEDKLYLSPIVEQVKKEREEREKWE' A
#
# COMPACT_ATOMS: atom_id res chain seq x y z
N ARG A 1 2.00 0.90 6.94
CA ARG A 1 3.14 0.17 6.31
C ARG A 1 3.00 -0.01 4.80
N ASP A 2 1.84 -0.47 4.34
CA ASP A 2 1.63 -0.87 2.94
C ASP A 2 1.75 0.29 1.92
N ASP A 3 1.51 1.53 2.34
CA ASP A 3 1.71 2.72 1.51
C ASP A 3 3.17 2.90 1.05
N CYS A 4 4.15 2.29 1.75
CA CYS A 4 5.58 2.42 1.46
C CYS A 4 6.16 1.25 0.64
N LEU A 5 5.32 0.33 0.14
CA LEU A 5 5.79 -0.77 -0.70
C LEU A 5 6.27 -0.27 -2.07
N TYR A 6 7.32 -0.88 -2.62
CA TYR A 6 7.75 -0.61 -3.99
C TYR A 6 6.74 -1.17 -4.99
N GLU A 7 6.27 -0.34 -5.91
CA GLU A 7 5.29 -0.71 -6.94
C GLU A 7 5.95 -1.53 -8.05
N ASN A 8 6.08 -2.83 -7.81
CA ASN A 8 6.40 -3.82 -8.84
C ASN A 8 5.11 -4.36 -9.50
N GLU A 9 5.24 -5.30 -10.43
CA GLU A 9 4.09 -5.88 -11.16
C GLU A 9 3.05 -6.51 -10.21
N ASP A 10 3.49 -7.24 -9.18
CA ASP A 10 2.57 -7.88 -8.21
C ASP A 10 1.80 -6.84 -7.39
N VAL A 11 2.48 -5.78 -6.96
CA VAL A 11 1.87 -4.70 -6.19
C VAL A 11 0.90 -3.89 -7.05
N THR A 12 1.26 -3.66 -8.31
CA THR A 12 0.39 -2.97 -9.28
C THR A 12 -0.90 -3.76 -9.53
N GLU A 13 -0.79 -5.07 -9.73
CA GLU A 13 -1.97 -5.94 -9.89
C GLU A 13 -2.79 -6.03 -8.59
N ALA A 14 -2.13 -6.06 -7.43
CA ALA A 14 -2.82 -6.06 -6.14
C ALA A 14 -3.61 -4.75 -5.91
N LEU A 15 -3.04 -3.60 -6.26
CA LEU A 15 -3.73 -2.31 -6.20
C LEU A 15 -4.97 -2.28 -7.11
N ARG A 16 -4.88 -2.89 -8.30
CA ARG A 16 -6.01 -3.00 -9.24
C ARG A 16 -7.18 -3.83 -8.70
N ARG A 17 -6.91 -4.77 -7.78
CA ARG A 17 -7.94 -5.64 -7.17
C ARG A 17 -8.60 -5.02 -5.94
N LEU A 18 -8.06 -3.94 -5.39
CA LEU A 18 -8.64 -3.29 -4.23
C LEU A 18 -9.91 -2.51 -4.59
N PRO A 19 -10.86 -2.36 -3.64
CA PRO A 19 -11.98 -1.44 -3.82
C PRO A 19 -11.50 0.01 -4.01
N ASP A 20 -12.17 0.76 -4.89
CA ASP A 20 -11.80 2.13 -5.25
C ASP A 20 -11.62 3.04 -4.03
N HIS A 21 -12.53 2.97 -3.05
CA HIS A 21 -12.44 3.81 -1.84
C HIS A 21 -11.15 3.58 -1.03
N VAL A 22 -10.63 2.34 -1.00
CA VAL A 22 -9.36 2.03 -0.30
C VAL A 22 -8.18 2.62 -1.06
N VAL A 23 -8.24 2.60 -2.39
CA VAL A 23 -7.23 3.20 -3.27
C VAL A 23 -7.23 4.72 -3.10
N ASP A 24 -8.40 5.35 -3.04
CA ASP A 24 -8.54 6.78 -2.78
C ASP A 24 -7.98 7.18 -1.41
N GLU A 25 -8.27 6.40 -0.36
CA GLU A 25 -7.70 6.62 0.97
C GLU A 25 -6.16 6.50 0.97
N ARG A 26 -5.60 5.51 0.25
CA ARG A 26 -4.15 5.39 0.03
C ARG A 26 -3.59 6.63 -0.66
N ASN A 27 -4.22 7.05 -1.75
CA ASN A 27 -3.79 8.21 -2.53
C ASN A 27 -3.78 9.48 -1.67
N PHE A 28 -4.80 9.68 -0.84
CA PHE A 28 -4.84 10.80 0.10
C PHE A 28 -3.69 10.75 1.11
N ARG A 29 -3.41 9.58 1.72
CA ARG A 29 -2.29 9.42 2.64
C ARG A 29 -0.94 9.71 1.97
N MET A 30 -0.75 9.25 0.73
CA MET A 30 0.47 9.50 -0.05
C MET A 30 0.63 10.99 -0.38
N ILE A 31 -0.42 11.65 -0.87
CA ILE A 31 -0.39 13.10 -1.17
C ILE A 31 -0.02 13.89 0.09
N ARG A 32 -0.65 13.58 1.23
CA ARG A 32 -0.36 14.20 2.51
C ARG A 32 1.10 14.01 2.93
N ALA A 33 1.63 12.79 2.81
CA ALA A 33 3.02 12.48 3.12
C ALA A 33 4.00 13.23 2.21
N ILE A 34 3.71 13.31 0.91
CA ILE A 34 4.51 14.06 -0.07
C ILE A 34 4.51 15.55 0.28
N GLN A 35 3.35 16.13 0.58
CA GLN A 35 3.24 17.54 0.97
C GLN A 35 4.11 17.87 2.19
N LEU A 36 4.07 17.04 3.23
CA LEU A 36 4.92 17.19 4.42
C LEU A 36 6.41 17.08 4.09
N SER A 37 6.78 16.12 3.22
CA SER A 37 8.15 15.95 2.73
C SER A 37 8.66 17.16 1.93
N ILE A 38 7.79 17.78 1.12
CA ILE A 38 8.09 19.02 0.40
C ILE A 38 8.34 20.16 1.39
N GLN A 39 7.49 20.30 2.39
CA GLN A 39 7.58 21.34 3.42
C GLN A 39 8.70 21.10 4.44
N LYS A 40 9.34 19.91 4.43
CA LYS A 40 10.31 19.47 5.44
C LYS A 40 9.74 19.53 6.86
N THR A 41 8.45 19.26 6.98
CA THR A 41 7.72 19.15 8.25
C THR A 41 7.22 17.73 8.46
N ILE A 42 6.71 17.47 9.65
CA ILE A 42 6.10 16.20 10.04
C ILE A 42 4.70 16.47 10.62
N LEU A 43 3.88 15.42 10.69
CA LEU A 43 2.59 15.52 11.38
C LEU A 43 2.78 15.80 12.89
N PRO A 44 1.82 16.49 13.53
CA PRO A 44 1.65 16.47 14.97
C PRO A 44 1.64 15.04 15.53
N LYS A 45 2.16 14.85 16.74
CA LYS A 45 2.37 13.53 17.33
C LYS A 45 1.07 12.76 17.55
N GLU A 46 -0.02 13.47 17.77
CA GLU A 46 -1.36 12.94 17.99
C GLU A 46 -1.95 12.30 16.72
N GLU A 47 -1.47 12.70 15.54
CA GLU A 47 -1.89 12.19 14.24
C GLU A 47 -0.98 11.08 13.69
N TRP A 48 0.03 10.66 14.45
CA TRP A 48 0.90 9.57 14.03
C TRP A 48 0.14 8.25 14.08
N THR A 49 0.21 7.50 12.98
CA THR A 49 -0.35 6.14 12.93
C THR A 49 0.27 5.31 14.05
N LYS A 50 -0.58 4.79 14.94
CA LYS A 50 -0.14 3.90 16.01
C LYS A 50 0.16 2.52 15.45
N TYR A 51 1.04 1.79 16.11
CA TYR A 51 1.44 0.45 15.67
C TYR A 51 0.25 -0.52 15.62
N GLU A 52 -0.64 -0.43 16.60
CA GLU A 52 -1.83 -1.28 16.73
C GLU A 52 -2.92 -0.94 15.70
N GLU A 53 -2.88 0.26 15.13
CA GLU A 53 -3.87 0.77 14.17
C GLU A 53 -3.41 0.58 12.71
N ASP A 54 -2.14 0.21 12.46
CA ASP A 54 -1.59 0.00 11.12
C ASP A 54 -2.11 -1.30 10.49
N LYS A 55 -3.15 -1.17 9.67
CA LYS A 55 -3.77 -2.30 8.95
C LYS A 55 -3.04 -2.60 7.65
N LEU A 56 -2.82 -3.89 7.41
CA LEU A 56 -2.20 -4.41 6.20
C LEU A 56 -3.24 -4.61 5.10
N TYR A 57 -3.68 -3.52 4.50
CA TYR A 57 -4.77 -3.53 3.52
C TYR A 57 -4.36 -4.08 2.14
N LEU A 58 -3.06 -4.07 1.80
CA LEU A 58 -2.54 -4.45 0.49
C LEU A 58 -1.70 -5.74 0.56
N SER A 59 -0.92 -5.94 1.63
CA SER A 59 -0.04 -7.10 1.80
C SER A 59 -0.74 -8.47 1.54
N PRO A 60 -1.97 -8.73 2.04
CA PRO A 60 -2.65 -10.00 1.78
C PRO A 60 -2.96 -10.26 0.30
N ILE A 61 -3.30 -9.20 -0.43
CA ILE A 61 -3.63 -9.29 -1.87
C ILE A 61 -2.35 -9.50 -2.68
N VAL A 62 -1.27 -8.80 -2.33
CA VAL A 62 0.05 -9.00 -2.95
C VAL A 62 0.52 -10.44 -2.80
N GLU A 63 0.35 -11.04 -1.62
CA GLU A 63 0.71 -12.44 -1.38
C GLU A 63 -0.12 -13.41 -2.24
N GLN A 64 -1.41 -13.12 -2.42
CA GLN A 64 -2.26 -13.91 -3.31
C GLN A 64 -1.78 -13.81 -4.77
N VAL A 65 -1.50 -12.61 -5.26
CA VAL A 65 -1.02 -12.37 -6.63
C VAL A 65 0.30 -13.11 -6.88
N LYS A 66 1.23 -13.06 -5.92
CA LYS A 66 2.50 -13.80 -6.00
C LYS A 66 2.28 -15.31 -6.11
N LYS A 67 1.40 -15.88 -5.30
CA LYS A 67 1.07 -17.31 -5.35
C LYS A 67 0.47 -17.71 -6.68
N GLU A 68 -0.44 -16.91 -7.23
CA GLU A 68 -1.04 -17.15 -8.56
C GLU A 68 0.04 -17.11 -9.66
N ARG A 69 0.99 -16.17 -9.59
CA ARG A 69 2.11 -16.09 -10.53
C ARG A 69 3.03 -17.31 -10.43
N GLU A 70 3.47 -17.65 -9.22
CA GLU A 70 4.33 -18.82 -8.98
C GLU A 70 3.67 -20.13 -9.38
N GLU A 71 2.35 -20.24 -9.20
CA GLU A 71 1.60 -21.38 -9.69
C GLU A 71 1.69 -21.45 -11.22
N ARG A 72 1.33 -20.37 -11.93
CA ARG A 72 1.41 -20.31 -13.39
C ARG A 72 2.80 -20.66 -13.93
N GLU A 73 3.86 -20.12 -13.32
CA GLU A 73 5.25 -20.42 -13.70
C GLU A 73 5.66 -21.89 -13.49
N LYS A 74 5.02 -22.62 -12.58
CA LYS A 74 5.28 -24.06 -12.35
C LYS A 74 4.51 -24.97 -13.31
N TRP A 75 3.41 -24.49 -13.88
CA TRP A 75 2.61 -25.23 -14.85
C TRP A 75 3.11 -25.07 -16.29
N GLU A 76 3.93 -24.03 -16.55
CA GLU A 76 4.70 -23.84 -17.79
C GLU A 76 6.01 -24.64 -17.79
#